data_AF-A0A3Q9G8S0-F1
#
_entry.id   AF-A0A3Q9G8S0-F1
#
_cell.length_a   1.000
_cell.length_b   1.000
_cell.length_c   1.000
_cell.angle_alpha   90.00
_cell.angle_beta   90.00
_cell.angle_gamma   90.00
#
_symmetry.space_group_name_H-M   'P 1'
#
loop_
_entity.id
_entity.type
_entity.pdbx_description
1 polymer ?
#
loop_
_entity_poly.entity_id
_entity_poly.type
_entity_poly.pdbx_seq_one_letter_code
_entity_poly.pdbx_strand_id
1 'polypeptide(L)'
;MNQSFARRVWSRIHEPRAIAVLQASAYLVLGLGGLTVFHTAPQSVEGQIGAVSMMVLATMITVSTTLGIPAALFGWQWLERIISAGVIMSAGLYGWIIVSLQIAGSGNRFLQLSFVIAAIFHQIIRLVRIAGPPYNRELAITPASP
;
A
#
# COMPACT_ATOMS: atom_id res chain seq x y z
N MET A 1 9.22 -7.77 -35.74
CA MET A 1 8.48 -6.62 -35.17
C MET A 1 8.82 -6.48 -33.69
N ASN A 2 9.58 -5.44 -33.33
CA ASN A 2 9.94 -5.15 -31.94
C ASN A 2 8.69 -4.76 -31.15
N GLN A 3 8.16 -5.67 -30.33
CA GLN A 3 7.18 -5.29 -29.32
C GLN A 3 7.87 -4.34 -28.32
N SER A 4 7.31 -3.14 -28.17
CA SER A 4 7.78 -2.14 -27.19
C SER A 4 7.84 -2.78 -25.80
N PHE A 5 8.85 -2.39 -25.00
CA PHE A 5 9.05 -2.90 -23.64
C PHE A 5 7.76 -2.85 -22.80
N ALA A 6 6.97 -1.78 -22.97
CA ALA A 6 5.65 -1.62 -22.35
C ALA A 6 4.68 -2.78 -22.67
N ARG A 7 4.60 -3.25 -23.92
CA ARG A 7 3.72 -4.37 -24.29
C ARG A 7 4.17 -5.69 -23.63
N ARG A 8 5.48 -5.91 -23.51
CA ARG A 8 6.05 -7.11 -22.85
C ARG A 8 5.77 -7.13 -21.35
N VAL A 9 5.87 -5.98 -20.68
CA VAL A 9 5.51 -5.87 -19.26
C VAL A 9 4.00 -6.05 -19.08
N TRP A 10 3.20 -5.43 -19.94
CA TRP A 10 1.74 -5.51 -19.90
C TRP A 10 1.18 -6.92 -20.06
N SER A 11 1.83 -7.78 -20.87
CA SER A 11 1.39 -9.18 -21.05
C SER A 11 1.66 -10.08 -19.85
N ARG A 12 2.47 -9.65 -18.87
CA ARG A 12 2.84 -10.45 -17.69
C ARG A 12 1.93 -10.24 -16.46
N ILE A 13 0.94 -9.35 -16.55
CA ILE A 13 0.03 -9.02 -15.45
C ILE A 13 -1.11 -10.06 -15.40
N HIS A 14 -1.18 -10.81 -14.29
CA HIS A 14 -2.08 -11.96 -14.12
C HIS A 14 -3.49 -11.61 -13.61
N GLU A 15 -3.64 -10.53 -12.84
CA GLU A 15 -4.94 -10.04 -12.36
C GLU A 15 -5.68 -9.19 -13.41
N PRO A 16 -6.97 -8.83 -13.21
CA PRO A 16 -7.62 -7.82 -14.03
C PRO A 16 -6.74 -6.57 -14.01
N ARG A 17 -6.10 -6.28 -15.15
CA ARG A 17 -4.88 -5.45 -15.22
C ARG A 17 -5.03 -4.10 -14.54
N ALA A 18 -6.24 -3.53 -14.56
CA ALA A 18 -6.57 -2.29 -13.87
C ALA A 18 -6.35 -2.38 -12.35
N ILE A 19 -6.72 -3.47 -11.69
CA ILE A 19 -6.60 -3.64 -10.23
C ILE A 19 -5.13 -3.70 -9.82
N ALA A 20 -4.32 -4.49 -10.53
CA ALA A 20 -2.89 -4.60 -10.25
C ALA A 20 -2.17 -3.25 -10.44
N VAL A 21 -2.51 -2.51 -11.50
CA VAL A 21 -1.93 -1.18 -11.75
C VAL A 21 -2.37 -0.16 -10.69
N LEU A 22 -3.64 -0.16 -10.30
CA LEU A 22 -4.13 0.70 -9.22
C LEU A 22 -3.43 0.39 -7.89
N GLN A 23 -3.24 -0.88 -7.56
CA GLN A 23 -2.53 -1.28 -6.35
C GLN A 23 -1.04 -0.89 -6.39
N ALA A 24 -0.37 -1.12 -7.51
CA ALA A 24 1.01 -0.68 -7.70
C ALA A 24 1.14 0.85 -7.60
N SER A 25 0.14 1.59 -8.09
CA SER A 25 0.09 3.05 -7.97
C SER A 25 -0.13 3.50 -6.53
N ALA A 26 -0.99 2.81 -5.77
CA ALA A 26 -1.19 3.06 -4.35
C ALA A 26 0.11 2.83 -3.55
N TYR A 27 0.83 1.73 -3.82
CA TYR A 27 2.14 1.50 -3.24
C TYR A 27 3.13 2.59 -3.64
N LEU A 28 3.19 2.99 -4.90
CA LEU A 28 4.07 4.06 -5.36
C LEU A 28 3.82 5.38 -4.61
N VAL A 29 2.56 5.79 -4.47
CA VAL A 29 2.20 7.03 -3.75
C VAL A 29 2.62 6.97 -2.29
N LEU A 30 2.33 5.84 -1.61
CA LEU A 30 2.74 5.65 -0.21
C LEU A 30 4.27 5.61 -0.04
N GLY A 31 4.97 4.97 -0.98
CA GLY A 31 6.43 4.91 -0.98
C GLY A 31 7.08 6.26 -1.22
N LEU A 32 6.57 7.06 -2.15
CA LEU A 32 7.00 8.45 -2.36
C LEU A 32 6.74 9.30 -1.10
N GLY A 33 5.59 9.12 -0.46
CA GLY A 33 5.30 9.76 0.84
C GLY A 33 6.34 9.41 1.91
N GLY A 34 6.69 8.13 2.04
CA GLY A 34 7.77 7.69 2.93
C GLY A 34 9.13 8.29 2.57
N LEU A 35 9.47 8.36 1.28
CA LEU A 35 10.73 8.94 0.80
C LEU A 35 10.85 10.43 1.13
N THR A 36 9.76 11.19 1.11
CA THR A 36 9.79 12.62 1.45
C THR A 36 10.29 12.88 2.87
N VAL A 37 10.06 11.94 3.80
CA VAL A 37 10.47 12.07 5.20
C VAL A 37 12.00 12.09 5.35
N PHE A 38 12.74 11.42 4.48
CA PHE A 38 14.22 11.43 4.53
C PHE A 38 14.81 12.78 4.13
N HIS A 39 14.07 13.60 3.38
CA HIS A 39 14.51 14.94 2.98
C HIS A 39 13.92 16.04 3.86
N THR A 40 12.64 15.91 4.22
CA THR A 40 11.91 16.92 4.98
C THR A 40 10.85 16.23 5.82
N ALA A 41 11.24 15.83 7.03
CA ALA A 41 10.31 15.25 7.98
C ALA A 41 9.28 16.32 8.43
N PRO A 42 8.00 15.92 8.60
CA PRO A 42 6.95 16.84 9.01
C PRO A 42 7.18 17.29 10.46
N GLN A 43 7.57 18.55 10.65
CA GLN A 43 7.95 19.08 11.96
C GLN A 43 6.83 19.00 13.01
N SER A 44 5.56 19.01 12.58
CA SER A 44 4.39 18.90 13.47
C SER A 44 4.22 17.51 14.12
N VAL A 45 4.89 16.49 13.58
CA VAL A 45 4.92 15.11 14.10
C VAL A 45 6.30 14.82 14.67
N GLU A 46 7.35 15.10 13.88
CA GLU A 46 8.74 14.85 14.27
C GLU A 46 9.11 15.53 15.60
N GLY A 47 8.68 16.78 15.82
CA GLY A 47 8.97 17.51 17.05
C GLY A 47 8.38 16.88 18.31
N GLN A 48 7.39 15.98 18.17
CA GLN A 48 6.75 15.32 19.30
C GLN A 48 7.21 13.87 19.52
N ILE A 49 7.50 13.13 18.45
CA ILE A 49 7.89 11.70 18.55
C ILE A 49 9.39 11.45 18.37
N GLY A 50 10.13 12.47 17.95
CA GLY A 50 11.55 12.42 17.65
C GLY A 50 11.88 11.93 16.24
N ALA A 51 13.05 12.35 15.76
CA ALA A 51 13.56 12.03 14.42
C ALA A 51 13.73 10.52 14.20
N VAL A 52 14.25 9.78 15.19
CA VAL A 52 14.51 8.34 15.08
C VAL A 52 13.22 7.56 14.82
N SER A 53 12.16 7.82 15.59
CA SER A 53 10.86 7.18 15.43
C SER A 53 10.28 7.46 14.03
N MET A 54 10.44 8.69 13.55
CA MET A 54 9.97 9.09 12.23
C MET A 54 10.76 8.40 11.10
N MET A 55 12.08 8.23 11.26
CA MET A 55 12.92 7.49 10.31
C MET A 55 12.58 6.00 10.26
N VAL A 56 12.30 5.37 11.40
CA VAL A 56 11.87 3.96 11.46
C VAL A 56 10.55 3.80 10.70
N LEU A 57 9.57 4.67 10.96
CA LEU A 57 8.29 4.64 10.27
C LEU A 57 8.46 4.84 8.75
N ALA A 58 9.26 5.83 8.34
CA ALA A 58 9.57 6.09 6.94
C ALA A 58 10.23 4.90 6.25
N THR A 59 11.16 4.22 6.94
CA THR A 59 11.82 3.03 6.42
C THR A 59 10.83 1.89 6.23
N MET A 60 10.00 1.60 7.24
CA MET A 60 9.03 0.50 7.15
C MET A 60 8.04 0.70 6.00
N ILE A 61 7.46 1.90 5.86
CA ILE A 61 6.49 2.18 4.79
C ILE A 61 7.17 2.16 3.42
N THR A 62 8.37 2.74 3.30
CA THR A 62 9.11 2.81 2.03
C THR A 62 9.53 1.43 1.54
N VAL A 63 10.09 0.59 2.42
CA VAL A 63 10.51 -0.76 2.06
C VAL A 63 9.30 -1.61 1.67
N SER A 64 8.24 -1.59 2.47
CA SER A 64 7.03 -2.38 2.20
C SER A 64 6.42 -2.00 0.86
N THR A 65 6.22 -0.70 0.60
CA THR A 65 5.60 -0.22 -0.64
C THR A 65 6.48 -0.42 -1.87
N THR A 66 7.80 -0.23 -1.76
CA THR A 66 8.73 -0.45 -2.89
C THR A 66 8.73 -1.91 -3.34
N LEU A 67 8.71 -2.85 -2.39
CA LEU A 67 8.59 -4.28 -2.69
C LEU A 67 7.16 -4.64 -3.16
N GLY A 68 6.16 -3.86 -2.76
CA GLY A 68 4.74 -4.05 -3.12
C GLY A 68 4.46 -3.86 -4.60
N ILE A 69 5.17 -2.93 -5.24
CA ILE A 69 5.01 -2.63 -6.67
C ILE A 69 5.23 -3.87 -7.54
N PRO A 70 6.40 -4.55 -7.52
CA PRO A 70 6.60 -5.75 -8.31
C PRO A 70 5.70 -6.91 -7.84
N ALA A 71 5.44 -7.03 -6.53
CA ALA A 71 4.56 -8.08 -6.02
C ALA A 71 3.13 -8.00 -6.61
N ALA A 72 2.55 -6.79 -6.67
CA ALA A 72 1.24 -6.55 -7.26
C ALA A 72 1.22 -6.74 -8.78
N LEU A 73 2.27 -6.31 -9.49
CA LEU A 73 2.33 -6.42 -10.96
C LEU A 73 2.54 -7.86 -11.44
N PHE A 74 3.37 -8.63 -10.76
CA PHE A 74 3.67 -10.02 -11.13
C PHE A 74 2.71 -11.04 -10.51
N GLY A 75 1.82 -10.62 -9.60
CA GLY A 75 0.87 -11.51 -8.94
C GLY A 75 1.52 -12.43 -7.90
N TRP A 76 2.60 -11.98 -7.24
CA TRP A 76 3.26 -12.73 -6.16
C TRP A 76 2.45 -12.62 -4.86
N GLN A 77 1.33 -13.34 -4.79
CA GLN A 77 0.34 -13.22 -3.71
C GLN A 77 0.93 -13.44 -2.32
N TRP A 78 1.85 -14.41 -2.14
CA TRP A 78 2.47 -14.68 -0.85
C TRP A 78 3.28 -13.47 -0.35
N LEU A 79 4.04 -12.84 -1.25
CA LEU A 79 4.87 -11.69 -0.94
C LEU A 79 3.99 -10.46 -0.71
N GLU A 80 2.95 -10.30 -1.51
CA GLU A 80 1.99 -9.21 -1.36
C GLU A 80 1.23 -9.26 -0.03
N ARG A 81 0.97 -10.45 0.53
CA ARG A 81 0.38 -10.60 1.88
C ARG A 81 1.30 -10.03 2.96
N ILE A 82 2.59 -10.37 2.91
CA ILE A 82 3.58 -9.88 3.88
C ILE A 82 3.73 -8.36 3.75
N ILE A 83 3.81 -7.85 2.52
CA ILE A 83 3.92 -6.43 2.25
C ILE A 83 2.69 -5.65 2.71
N SER A 84 1.49 -6.15 2.42
CA SER A 84 0.23 -5.53 2.85
C SER A 84 0.16 -5.47 4.38
N ALA A 85 0.59 -6.54 5.07
CA ALA A 85 0.70 -6.53 6.52
C ALA A 85 1.71 -5.49 7.04
N GLY A 86 2.86 -5.36 6.37
CA GLY A 86 3.85 -4.31 6.66
C GLY A 86 3.28 -2.90 6.50
N VAL A 87 2.55 -2.63 5.42
CA VAL A 87 1.88 -1.34 5.21
C VAL A 87 0.82 -1.07 6.28
N ILE A 88 0.00 -2.07 6.64
CA ILE A 88 -0.99 -1.96 7.72
C ILE A 88 -0.29 -1.64 9.05
N MET A 89 0.82 -2.31 9.36
CA MET A 89 1.59 -2.08 10.58
C MET A 89 2.15 -0.66 10.62
N SER A 90 2.78 -0.18 9.54
CA SER A 90 3.28 1.20 9.44
C SER A 90 2.16 2.23 9.56
N ALA A 91 1.05 2.01 8.84
CA ALA A 91 -0.11 2.90 8.92
C ALA A 91 -0.73 2.90 10.33
N GLY A 92 -0.81 1.74 10.98
CA GLY A 92 -1.29 1.60 12.35
C GLY A 92 -0.41 2.35 13.36
N LEU A 93 0.92 2.24 13.24
CA LEU A 93 1.87 3.01 14.05
C LEU A 93 1.70 4.52 13.83
N TYR A 94 1.56 4.96 12.59
CA TYR A 94 1.31 6.37 12.29
C TYR A 94 -0.04 6.86 12.82
N GLY A 95 -1.08 6.04 12.73
CA GLY A 95 -2.39 6.30 13.31
C GLY A 95 -2.34 6.43 14.83
N TRP A 96 -1.61 5.52 15.50
CA TRP A 96 -1.38 5.58 16.94
C TRP A 96 -0.68 6.87 17.36
N ILE A 97 0.34 7.29 16.59
CA ILE A 97 1.01 8.57 16.79
C ILE A 97 -0.01 9.70 16.66
N ILE A 98 -0.78 9.77 15.56
CA ILE A 98 -1.77 10.83 15.35
C ILE A 98 -2.78 10.90 16.50
N VAL A 99 -3.31 9.75 16.96
CA VAL A 99 -4.24 9.70 18.10
C VAL A 99 -3.59 10.22 19.37
N SER A 100 -2.36 9.79 19.66
CA SER A 100 -1.61 10.28 20.83
C SER A 100 -1.43 11.80 20.78
N LEU A 101 -1.08 12.34 19.61
CA LEU A 101 -0.91 13.78 19.41
C LEU A 101 -2.24 14.56 19.45
N GLN A 102 -3.35 13.92 19.05
CA GLN A 102 -4.69 14.50 19.15
C GLN A 102 -5.17 14.64 20.60
N ILE A 103 -4.76 13.70 21.47
CA ILE A 103 -5.09 13.73 22.90
C ILE A 103 -4.18 14.74 23.64
N ALA A 104 -2.90 14.82 23.27
CA ALA A 104 -1.91 15.63 23.97
C ALA A 104 -1.86 17.11 23.55
N GLY A 105 -2.27 17.45 22.33
CA GLY A 105 -2.07 18.77 21.74
C GLY A 105 -3.36 19.50 21.34
N SER A 106 -3.23 20.80 21.07
CA SER A 106 -4.26 21.59 20.39
C SER A 106 -4.10 21.46 18.88
N GLY A 107 -5.14 20.97 18.19
CA GLY A 107 -5.15 20.82 16.74
C GLY A 107 -6.13 19.74 16.30
N ASN A 108 -6.72 19.91 15.11
CA ASN A 108 -7.57 18.89 14.50
C ASN A 108 -6.72 17.97 13.60
N ARG A 109 -6.47 16.74 14.07
CA ARG A 109 -5.76 15.69 13.35
C ARG A 109 -6.68 14.56 12.89
N PHE A 110 -8.00 14.68 13.10
CA PHE A 110 -8.97 13.66 12.66
C PHE A 110 -8.99 13.47 11.16
N LEU A 111 -8.75 14.55 10.39
CA LEU A 111 -8.64 14.44 8.93
C LEU A 111 -7.45 13.55 8.54
N GLN A 112 -6.27 13.74 9.14
CA GLN A 112 -5.11 12.89 8.89
C GLN A 112 -5.39 11.44 9.29
N LEU A 113 -6.02 11.24 10.45
CA LEU A 113 -6.42 9.91 10.92
C LEU A 113 -7.39 9.22 9.96
N SER A 114 -8.34 9.96 9.35
CA SER A 114 -9.29 9.39 8.40
C SER A 114 -8.62 8.83 7.15
N PHE A 115 -7.59 9.51 6.62
CA PHE A 115 -6.79 9.01 5.49
C PHE A 115 -5.98 7.77 5.86
N VAL A 116 -5.43 7.73 7.08
CA VAL A 116 -4.69 6.55 7.58
C VAL A 116 -5.63 5.34 7.72
N ILE A 117 -6.82 5.53 8.28
CA ILE A 117 -7.82 4.48 8.41
C ILE A 117 -8.28 3.99 7.02
N ALA A 118 -8.52 4.90 6.08
CA ALA A 118 -8.85 4.54 4.70
C ALA A 118 -7.75 3.71 4.03
N ALA A 119 -6.48 4.07 4.24
CA ALA A 119 -5.34 3.29 3.73
C ALA A 119 -5.29 1.89 4.36
N ILE A 120 -5.54 1.76 5.67
CA ILE A 120 -5.61 0.45 6.35
C ILE A 120 -6.74 -0.40 5.75
N PHE A 121 -7.95 0.16 5.61
CA PHE A 121 -9.07 -0.58 5.03
C PHE A 121 -8.80 -1.00 3.59
N HIS A 122 -8.18 -0.14 2.79
CA HIS A 122 -7.77 -0.49 1.43
C HIS A 122 -6.83 -1.71 1.41
N GLN A 123 -5.85 -1.76 2.31
CA GLN A 123 -4.94 -2.91 2.42
C GLN A 123 -5.64 -4.17 2.96
N ILE A 124 -6.59 -4.04 3.90
CA ILE A 124 -7.39 -5.17 4.38
C ILE A 124 -8.24 -5.74 3.24
N ILE A 125 -8.90 -4.89 2.45
CA ILE A 125 -9.66 -5.32 1.26
C ILE A 125 -8.74 -6.07 0.29
N ARG A 126 -7.51 -5.56 0.08
CA ARG A 126 -6.52 -6.25 -0.76
C ARG A 126 -6.14 -7.61 -0.18
N LEU A 127 -5.85 -7.70 1.11
CA LEU A 127 -5.55 -8.96 1.80
C LEU A 127 -6.65 -10.00 1.62
N VAL A 128 -7.91 -9.61 1.80
CA VAL A 128 -9.07 -10.49 1.60
C VAL A 128 -9.14 -10.95 0.14
N ARG A 129 -8.90 -10.07 -0.83
CA ARG A 129 -8.92 -10.41 -2.26
C ARG A 129 -7.81 -11.38 -2.65
N ILE A 130 -6.60 -11.20 -2.13
CA ILE A 130 -5.46 -12.10 -2.44
C ILE A 130 -5.46 -13.37 -1.58
N ALA A 131 -6.32 -13.45 -0.55
CA ALA A 131 -6.53 -14.65 0.25
C ALA A 131 -7.45 -15.67 -0.45
N GLY A 132 -8.36 -15.19 -1.29
CA GLY A 132 -9.28 -16.03 -2.06
C GLY A 132 -8.60 -16.81 -3.20
N PRO A 133 -9.32 -17.79 -3.82
CA PRO A 133 -8.84 -18.49 -5.00
C PRO A 133 -8.46 -17.50 -6.12
N PRO A 134 -7.40 -17.76 -6.90
CA PRO A 134 -7.05 -16.92 -8.04
C PRO A 134 -8.27 -16.76 -8.95
N TYR A 135 -8.58 -15.52 -9.35
CA TYR A 135 -9.72 -15.21 -10.22
C TYR A 135 -9.65 -16.07 -11.48
N ASN A 136 -10.47 -17.12 -11.53
CA ASN A 136 -10.39 -18.12 -12.58
C ASN A 136 -11.24 -17.65 -13.76
N ARG A 137 -10.58 -17.10 -14.78
CA ARG A 137 -11.23 -16.52 -15.97
C ARG A 137 -12.12 -17.54 -16.69
N GLU A 138 -11.82 -18.83 -16.57
CA GLU A 138 -12.58 -19.93 -17.15
C GLU A 138 -14.03 -20.00 -16.64
N LEU A 139 -14.27 -19.71 -15.34
CA LEU A 139 -15.62 -19.74 -14.76
C LEU A 139 -16.54 -18.62 -15.28
N ALA A 140 -15.96 -17.57 -15.88
CA ALA A 140 -16.73 -16.47 -16.48
C ALA A 140 -17.08 -16.72 -17.96
N ILE A 141 -16.48 -17.73 -18.59
CA ILE A 141 -16.63 -18.03 -20.03
C ILE A 141 -17.48 -19.28 -20.24
N THR A 142 -17.66 -20.15 -19.25
CA THR A 142 -18.60 -21.26 -19.34
C THR A 142 -20.03 -20.70 -19.44
N PRO A 143 -20.73 -20.83 -20.60
CA PRO A 143 -22.16 -20.57 -20.60
C PRO A 143 -22.78 -21.55 -19.61
N ALA A 144 -23.76 -21.08 -18.83
CA ALA A 144 -24.57 -21.97 -18.00
C ALA A 144 -25.04 -23.12 -18.88
N SER A 145 -24.54 -24.32 -18.60
CA SER A 145 -25.00 -25.53 -19.27
C SER A 145 -26.52 -25.62 -19.07
N PRO A 146 -27.30 -25.89 -20.14
CA PRO A 146 -28.76 -25.88 -20.11
C PRO A 146 -29.33 -26.90 -19.12
#